data_AF-A0A4S2UZC7-F1
#
_entry.id   AF-A0A4S2UZC7-F1
#
_cell.length_a   1.000
_cell.length_b   1.000
_cell.length_c   1.000
_cell.angle_alpha   90.00
_cell.angle_beta   90.00
_cell.angle_gamma   90.00
#
_symmetry.space_group_name_H-M   'P 1'
#
loop_
_entity.id
_entity.type
_entity.pdbx_description
1 polymer ?
#
loop_
_entity_poly.entity_id
_entity_poly.type
_entity_poly.pdbx_seq_one_letter_code
_entity_poly.pdbx_strand_id
1 'polypeptide(L)'
;MFSGTSTRGRAKAGTSSHGRRGTLPSLRREMALMMMSARMPRNLESDGTGSLPEAAVSAAQPPIDEPRAAWAVGTVMAVTPCSARDARWVLGVAAKAAGVTPAEVAAAMAAGSRGTAMPAVVERALHRAVATARTVSPRSACIGLMPSRARTEEVLAEFRACQSRLTAAPSDMRARQALDDAAYTLCVLLGRTGVHDAVLAAEQHLTGEP
;
A
#
# COMPACT_ATOMS: atom_id res chain seq x y z
N MET A 1 56.52 20.19 -26.65
CA MET A 1 56.89 21.62 -26.52
C MET A 1 55.77 22.44 -27.13
N PHE A 2 55.42 23.56 -26.49
CA PHE A 2 54.32 24.51 -26.75
C PHE A 2 52.90 23.99 -26.45
N SER A 3 52.01 24.55 -25.62
CA SER A 3 51.85 25.76 -24.77
C SER A 3 50.50 26.43 -25.12
N GLY A 4 49.72 26.79 -24.10
CA GLY A 4 48.53 27.67 -24.18
C GLY A 4 47.28 27.02 -23.59
N THR A 5 46.87 27.13 -22.32
CA THR A 5 46.55 28.24 -21.38
C THR A 5 45.36 29.14 -21.73
N SER A 6 44.42 29.20 -20.76
CA SER A 6 43.56 30.36 -20.40
C SER A 6 42.35 30.62 -21.32
N THR A 7 41.14 31.02 -20.91
CA THR A 7 40.59 31.84 -19.80
C THR A 7 39.09 31.50 -19.63
N ARG A 8 38.54 31.26 -18.43
CA ARG A 8 37.93 32.21 -17.48
C ARG A 8 36.69 33.01 -17.98
N GLY A 9 35.55 32.75 -17.34
CA GLY A 9 34.41 33.67 -17.09
C GLY A 9 33.35 32.89 -16.31
N ARG A 10 32.95 33.13 -15.06
CA ARG A 10 32.87 34.29 -14.13
C ARG A 10 31.87 35.38 -14.52
N ALA A 11 30.61 35.21 -14.11
CA ALA A 11 29.72 36.26 -13.57
C ALA A 11 28.53 35.57 -12.85
N LYS A 12 28.43 35.68 -11.51
CA LYS A 12 27.58 36.62 -10.72
C LYS A 12 26.08 36.25 -10.78
N ALA A 13 25.54 35.68 -9.70
CA ALA A 13 25.00 36.34 -8.50
C ALA A 13 23.53 36.75 -8.67
N GLY A 14 22.66 36.09 -7.92
CA GLY A 14 21.23 36.38 -7.81
C GLY A 14 20.69 35.82 -6.50
N THR A 15 20.89 36.57 -5.43
CA THR A 15 20.15 36.47 -4.17
C THR A 15 18.68 36.83 -4.40
N SER A 16 17.71 36.03 -3.95
CA SER A 16 16.66 36.52 -3.04
C SER A 16 15.70 35.41 -2.61
N SER A 17 15.60 35.30 -1.29
CA SER A 17 14.49 34.81 -0.50
C SER A 17 13.11 35.15 -1.08
N HIS A 18 12.19 34.18 -1.11
CA HIS A 18 10.79 34.37 -0.76
C HIS A 18 10.25 33.05 -0.21
N GLY A 19 9.95 33.07 1.09
CA GLY A 19 9.27 31.97 1.75
C GLY A 19 7.90 31.73 1.13
N ARG A 20 7.60 30.47 0.84
CA ARG A 20 6.25 29.95 0.93
C ARG A 20 6.32 28.70 1.79
N ARG A 21 6.08 28.92 3.08
CA ARG A 21 5.45 27.92 3.93
C ARG A 21 4.14 27.57 3.25
N GLY A 22 4.18 26.59 2.36
CA GLY A 22 3.02 25.84 1.94
C GLY A 22 2.56 25.08 3.17
N THR A 23 1.70 25.72 3.94
CA THR A 23 0.89 25.09 4.97
C THR A 23 0.17 23.95 4.27
N LEU A 24 0.71 22.74 4.35
CA LEU A 24 -0.08 21.54 4.11
C LEU A 24 -1.34 21.73 4.96
N PRO A 25 -2.55 21.68 4.37
CA PRO A 25 -3.76 21.61 5.19
C PRO A 25 -3.54 20.41 6.09
N SER A 26 -3.43 20.66 7.39
CA SER A 26 -3.15 19.63 8.36
C SER A 26 -4.19 18.54 8.17
N LEU A 27 -3.73 17.30 7.98
CA LEU A 27 -4.57 16.11 7.84
C LEU A 27 -5.63 16.01 8.97
N ARG A 28 -5.35 16.66 10.11
CA ARG A 28 -6.29 16.86 11.23
C ARG A 28 -7.55 17.64 10.85
N ARG A 29 -7.47 18.66 9.98
CA ARG A 29 -8.62 19.48 9.57
C ARG A 29 -9.49 18.76 8.53
N GLU A 30 -8.89 17.96 7.66
CA GLU A 30 -9.62 17.08 6.73
C GLU A 30 -10.30 15.92 7.45
N MET A 31 -9.61 15.29 8.41
CA MET A 31 -10.23 14.26 9.27
C MET A 31 -11.37 14.82 10.12
N ALA A 32 -11.28 16.07 10.61
CA ALA A 32 -12.36 16.70 11.35
C ALA A 32 -13.61 16.96 10.48
N LEU A 33 -13.43 17.33 9.21
CA LEU A 33 -14.53 17.54 8.26
C LEU A 33 -15.18 16.21 7.83
N MET A 34 -14.40 15.13 7.67
CA MET A 34 -14.94 13.80 7.40
C MET A 34 -15.68 13.19 8.61
N MET A 35 -15.25 13.48 9.84
CA MET A 35 -15.89 13.01 11.07
C MET A 35 -17.26 13.67 11.35
N MET A 36 -17.57 14.82 10.74
CA MET A 36 -18.86 15.49 10.91
C MET A 36 -19.97 14.97 9.98
N SER A 37 -19.65 14.26 8.89
CA SER A 37 -20.68 13.68 7.99
C SER A 37 -21.22 12.31 8.43
N ALA A 38 -20.58 11.62 9.39
CA ALA A 38 -20.99 10.27 9.81
C ALA A 38 -21.95 10.24 11.02
N ARG A 39 -22.60 11.37 11.35
CA ARG A 39 -23.39 11.51 12.58
C ARG A 39 -24.90 11.61 12.30
N MET A 40 -25.56 10.46 12.18
CA MET A 40 -26.97 10.22 12.56
C MET A 40 -27.14 8.68 12.68
N PRO A 41 -27.64 8.18 13.81
CA PRO A 41 -29.07 7.88 13.83
C PRO A 41 -29.79 8.53 15.01
N ARG A 42 -31.04 8.96 14.73
CA ARG A 42 -32.05 9.27 15.72
C ARG A 42 -32.43 7.98 16.45
N ASN A 43 -32.42 8.02 17.78
CA ASN A 43 -33.38 7.26 18.58
C ASN A 43 -33.74 8.11 19.80
N LEU A 44 -35.02 8.46 19.83
CA LEU A 44 -35.73 9.07 20.94
C LEU A 44 -36.35 7.93 21.76
N GLU A 45 -36.44 8.18 23.07
CA GLU A 45 -37.19 7.44 24.11
C GLU A 45 -36.53 6.13 24.59
N SER A 46 -36.44 5.82 25.89
CA SER A 46 -37.36 6.13 26.99
C SER A 46 -36.63 6.17 28.36
N ASP A 47 -37.24 6.92 29.28
CA ASP A 47 -36.90 7.11 30.69
C ASP A 47 -36.86 5.82 31.53
N GLY A 48 -36.04 5.84 32.59
CA GLY A 48 -36.01 4.81 33.61
C GLY A 48 -35.04 5.14 34.74
N THR A 49 -35.48 5.99 35.66
CA THR A 49 -34.82 6.42 36.89
C THR A 49 -34.52 5.25 37.83
N GLY A 50 -33.30 5.20 38.38
CA GLY A 50 -32.94 4.29 39.48
C GLY A 50 -31.49 4.47 39.96
N SER A 51 -31.35 4.92 41.20
CA SER A 51 -30.10 5.29 41.90
C SER A 51 -29.11 4.14 42.18
N LEU A 52 -27.84 4.55 42.35
CA LEU A 52 -26.57 3.90 42.80
C LEU A 52 -26.66 3.06 44.12
N PRO A 53 -25.63 2.28 44.59
CA PRO A 53 -24.17 2.39 44.32
C PRO A 53 -23.30 1.11 44.19
N GLU A 54 -22.10 1.34 43.62
CA GLU A 54 -20.75 0.84 43.94
C GLU A 54 -20.54 -0.49 44.75
N ALA A 55 -19.95 -1.52 44.12
CA ALA A 55 -18.74 -2.24 44.57
C ALA A 55 -18.42 -3.48 43.69
N ALA A 56 -17.13 -3.74 43.51
CA ALA A 56 -16.50 -4.66 42.58
C ALA A 56 -16.83 -6.16 42.77
N VAL A 57 -16.85 -6.93 41.66
CA VAL A 57 -15.72 -7.74 41.20
C VAL A 57 -16.11 -8.45 39.88
N SER A 58 -15.42 -8.03 38.82
CA SER A 58 -15.01 -8.81 37.65
C SER A 58 -16.00 -9.84 37.10
N ALA A 59 -17.06 -9.32 36.48
CA ALA A 59 -17.87 -10.08 35.54
C ALA A 59 -17.01 -10.55 34.35
N ALA A 60 -17.17 -11.82 34.00
CA ALA A 60 -16.77 -12.37 32.73
C ALA A 60 -17.34 -11.52 31.59
N GLN A 61 -16.48 -10.98 30.72
CA GLN A 61 -16.89 -10.25 29.53
C GLN A 61 -16.77 -11.15 28.28
N PRO A 62 -17.87 -11.64 27.67
CA PRO A 62 -17.89 -12.18 26.32
C PRO A 62 -18.06 -11.04 25.26
N PRO A 63 -17.98 -11.32 23.94
CA PRO A 63 -17.07 -10.61 23.02
C PRO A 63 -17.62 -9.28 22.49
N ILE A 64 -17.14 -8.16 23.03
CA ILE A 64 -17.30 -6.81 22.44
C ILE A 64 -16.05 -6.44 21.61
N ASP A 65 -15.10 -7.37 21.45
CA ASP A 65 -13.87 -7.15 20.68
C ASP A 65 -14.08 -7.25 19.17
N GLU A 66 -15.11 -8.00 18.74
CA GLU A 66 -15.45 -8.21 17.34
C GLU A 66 -15.86 -6.93 16.57
N PRO A 67 -16.73 -6.04 17.11
CA PRO A 67 -17.03 -4.77 16.43
C PRO A 67 -15.81 -3.84 16.33
N ARG A 68 -14.91 -3.87 17.33
CA ARG A 68 -13.68 -3.06 17.30
C ARG A 68 -12.66 -3.61 16.31
N ALA A 69 -12.51 -4.93 16.24
CA ALA A 69 -11.66 -5.60 15.27
C ALA A 69 -12.16 -5.39 13.84
N ALA A 70 -13.48 -5.51 13.60
CA ALA A 70 -14.09 -5.24 12.30
C ALA A 70 -13.89 -3.78 11.86
N TRP A 71 -14.08 -2.83 12.77
CA TRP A 71 -13.83 -1.42 12.50
C TRP A 71 -12.34 -1.13 12.21
N ALA A 72 -11.41 -1.73 12.97
CA ALA A 72 -9.97 -1.58 12.74
C ALA A 72 -9.56 -2.15 11.37
N VAL A 73 -10.11 -3.32 11.00
CA VAL A 73 -9.94 -3.91 9.67
C VAL A 73 -10.43 -2.95 8.57
N GLY A 74 -11.63 -2.40 8.73
CA GLY A 74 -12.17 -1.40 7.79
C GLY A 74 -11.31 -0.14 7.70
N THR A 75 -10.76 0.33 8.82
CA THR A 75 -9.87 1.48 8.86
C THR A 75 -8.56 1.22 8.12
N VAL A 76 -7.96 0.03 8.30
CA VAL A 76 -6.77 -0.39 7.55
C VAL A 76 -7.09 -0.48 6.05
N MET A 77 -8.23 -1.06 5.67
CA MET A 77 -8.65 -1.15 4.26
C MET A 77 -8.89 0.24 3.64
N ALA A 78 -9.36 1.22 4.40
CA ALA A 78 -9.56 2.58 3.91
C ALA A 78 -8.23 3.29 3.59
N VAL A 79 -7.14 2.97 4.30
CA VAL A 79 -5.83 3.61 4.13
C VAL A 79 -4.84 2.76 3.33
N THR A 80 -5.22 1.53 2.98
CA THR A 80 -4.38 0.56 2.27
C THR A 80 -5.27 -0.28 1.36
N PRO A 81 -5.10 -0.26 0.02
CA PRO A 81 -5.90 -1.09 -0.88
C PRO A 81 -5.53 -2.57 -0.67
N CYS A 82 -6.24 -3.25 0.22
CA CYS A 82 -5.99 -4.63 0.62
C CYS A 82 -7.29 -5.34 1.00
N SER A 83 -7.28 -6.68 1.02
CA SER A 83 -8.45 -7.45 1.43
C SER A 83 -8.65 -7.41 2.95
N ALA A 84 -9.85 -7.76 3.43
CA ALA A 84 -10.10 -7.91 4.87
C ALA A 84 -9.17 -8.95 5.53
N ARG A 85 -8.76 -9.98 4.78
CA ARG A 85 -7.79 -10.98 5.23
C ARG A 85 -6.41 -10.37 5.43
N ASP A 86 -5.95 -9.56 4.48
CA ASP A 86 -4.64 -8.91 4.55
C ASP A 86 -4.61 -7.85 5.64
N ALA A 87 -5.71 -7.09 5.79
CA ALA A 87 -5.86 -6.15 6.90
C ALA A 87 -5.77 -6.84 8.27
N ARG A 88 -6.42 -8.01 8.44
CA ARG A 88 -6.27 -8.82 9.66
C ARG A 88 -4.83 -9.31 9.86
N TRP A 89 -4.15 -9.70 8.79
CA TRP A 89 -2.74 -10.08 8.85
C TRP A 89 -1.85 -8.91 9.27
N VAL A 90 -2.03 -7.72 8.69
CA VAL A 90 -1.29 -6.49 9.07
C VAL A 90 -1.48 -6.17 10.55
N LEU A 91 -2.71 -6.24 11.05
CA LEU A 91 -3.01 -6.04 12.47
C LEU A 91 -2.31 -7.10 13.34
N GLY A 92 -2.29 -8.36 12.91
CA GLY A 92 -1.57 -9.44 13.60
C GLY A 92 -0.06 -9.22 13.67
N VAL A 93 0.55 -8.74 12.58
CA VAL A 93 1.98 -8.40 12.53
C VAL A 93 2.29 -7.23 13.46
N ALA A 94 1.47 -6.17 13.43
CA ALA A 94 1.63 -5.02 14.31
C ALA A 94 1.50 -5.41 15.79
N ALA A 95 0.50 -6.22 16.13
CA ALA A 95 0.27 -6.73 17.48
C ALA A 95 1.47 -7.53 17.99
N LYS A 96 1.96 -8.48 17.19
CA LYS A 96 3.15 -9.28 17.51
C LYS A 96 4.39 -8.40 17.72
N ALA A 97 4.59 -7.38 16.89
CA ALA A 97 5.73 -6.46 17.02
C ALA A 97 5.63 -5.54 18.23
N ALA A 98 4.41 -5.21 18.69
CA ALA A 98 4.17 -4.39 19.87
C ALA A 98 4.05 -5.20 21.16
N GLY A 99 4.07 -6.55 21.10
CA GLY A 99 3.92 -7.42 22.27
C GLY A 99 2.51 -7.40 22.87
N VAL A 100 1.50 -7.04 22.07
CA VAL A 100 0.09 -6.95 22.48
C VAL A 100 -0.78 -7.84 21.60
N THR A 101 -2.04 -8.01 21.96
CA THR A 101 -3.02 -8.74 21.17
C THR A 101 -3.58 -7.88 20.03
N PRO A 102 -4.06 -8.49 18.92
CA PRO A 102 -4.73 -7.75 17.86
C PRO A 102 -5.98 -6.98 18.34
N ALA A 103 -6.68 -7.50 19.36
CA ALA A 103 -7.82 -6.83 19.98
C ALA A 103 -7.40 -5.55 20.71
N GLU A 104 -6.27 -5.56 21.43
CA GLU A 104 -5.72 -4.36 22.07
C GLU A 104 -5.25 -3.32 21.05
N VAL A 105 -4.66 -3.75 19.93
CA VAL A 105 -4.35 -2.84 18.81
C VAL A 105 -5.63 -2.20 18.26
N ALA A 106 -6.68 -2.99 18.01
CA ALA A 106 -7.96 -2.49 17.53
C ALA A 106 -8.63 -1.53 18.53
N ALA A 107 -8.55 -1.84 19.82
CA ALA A 107 -9.04 -0.97 20.88
C ALA A 107 -8.26 0.35 20.95
N ALA A 108 -6.94 0.30 20.82
CA ALA A 108 -6.07 1.47 20.81
C ALA A 108 -6.34 2.36 19.58
N MET A 109 -6.57 1.76 18.40
CA MET A 109 -6.99 2.50 17.20
C MET A 109 -8.36 3.15 17.39
N ALA A 110 -9.33 2.45 17.99
CA ALA A 110 -10.68 2.97 18.25
C ALA A 110 -10.69 4.05 19.34
N ALA A 111 -9.77 4.00 20.30
CA ALA A 111 -9.55 5.06 21.26
C ALA A 111 -8.88 6.27 20.57
N GLY A 112 -7.93 6.00 19.66
CA GLY A 112 -7.28 6.99 18.79
C GLY A 112 -8.25 7.85 18.00
N SER A 113 -9.26 7.23 17.38
CA SER A 113 -10.28 7.94 16.61
C SER A 113 -11.17 8.85 17.46
N ARG A 114 -11.25 8.61 18.78
CA ARG A 114 -11.91 9.47 19.77
C ARG A 114 -10.99 10.54 20.38
N GLY A 115 -9.77 10.69 19.86
CA GLY A 115 -8.81 11.71 20.28
C GLY A 115 -7.90 11.32 21.44
N THR A 116 -7.96 10.08 21.94
CA THR A 116 -6.98 9.60 22.92
C THR A 116 -5.68 9.21 22.22
N ALA A 117 -4.52 9.53 22.81
CA ALA A 117 -3.25 9.19 22.20
C ALA A 117 -3.02 7.67 22.21
N MET A 118 -2.69 7.10 21.05
CA MET A 118 -2.31 5.69 20.95
C MET A 118 -0.93 5.48 21.59
N PRO A 119 -0.68 4.33 22.26
CA PRO A 119 0.67 4.02 22.74
C PRO A 119 1.67 4.03 21.59
N ALA A 120 2.78 4.76 21.75
CA ALA A 120 3.76 4.99 20.68
C ALA A 120 4.37 3.69 20.12
N VAL A 121 4.45 2.63 20.92
CA VAL A 121 4.90 1.31 20.46
C VAL A 121 3.91 0.68 19.47
N VAL A 122 2.62 0.75 19.75
CA VAL A 122 1.54 0.26 18.87
C VAL A 122 1.48 1.08 17.60
N GLU A 123 1.57 2.40 17.71
CA GLU A 123 1.58 3.32 16.56
C GLU A 123 2.74 3.02 15.60
N ARG A 124 3.96 2.92 16.12
CA ARG A 124 5.15 2.61 15.31
C ARG A 124 5.06 1.23 14.67
N ALA A 125 4.58 0.23 15.41
CA ALA A 125 4.42 -1.12 14.89
C ALA A 125 3.39 -1.16 13.75
N LEU A 126 2.24 -0.49 13.92
CA LEU A 126 1.20 -0.40 12.92
C LEU A 126 1.69 0.34 11.67
N HIS A 127 2.36 1.49 11.83
CA HIS A 127 2.92 2.24 10.71
C HIS A 127 3.95 1.41 9.92
N ARG A 128 4.83 0.67 10.60
CA ARG A 128 5.79 -0.24 9.94
C ARG A 128 5.10 -1.38 9.21
N ALA A 129 4.09 -2.00 9.82
CA ALA A 129 3.34 -3.10 9.20
C ALA A 129 2.58 -2.65 7.95
N VAL A 130 1.90 -1.48 8.01
CA VAL A 130 1.21 -0.89 6.86
C VAL A 130 2.19 -0.48 5.77
N ALA A 131 3.31 0.17 6.12
CA ALA A 131 4.34 0.52 5.15
C ALA A 131 4.89 -0.73 4.44
N THR A 132 5.15 -1.81 5.19
CA THR A 132 5.60 -3.10 4.63
C THR A 132 4.54 -3.72 3.73
N ALA A 133 3.26 -3.68 4.11
CA ALA A 133 2.18 -4.19 3.27
C ALA A 133 2.05 -3.43 1.94
N ARG A 134 2.28 -2.11 1.95
CA ARG A 134 2.29 -1.27 0.74
C ARG A 134 3.50 -1.53 -0.14
N THR A 135 4.68 -1.76 0.42
CA THR A 135 5.91 -2.00 -0.35
C THR A 135 5.98 -3.41 -0.89
N VAL A 136 5.45 -4.39 -0.17
CA VAL A 136 5.48 -5.80 -0.58
C VAL A 136 4.31 -6.13 -1.52
N SER A 137 3.22 -5.34 -1.52
CA SER A 137 1.95 -5.61 -2.22
C SER A 137 1.78 -7.07 -2.65
N PRO A 138 1.79 -8.02 -1.69
CA PRO A 138 1.69 -9.41 -2.04
C PRO A 138 0.19 -9.68 -2.06
N ARG A 139 -0.36 -9.96 -3.23
CA ARG A 139 -1.68 -10.60 -3.39
C ARG A 139 -2.91 -9.69 -3.54
N SER A 140 -2.74 -8.51 -4.14
CA SER A 140 -3.61 -8.18 -5.29
C SER A 140 -3.15 -8.99 -6.51
N ALA A 141 -2.92 -10.29 -6.29
CA ALA A 141 -3.08 -11.28 -7.31
C ALA A 141 -4.57 -11.25 -7.55
N CYS A 142 -4.93 -10.74 -8.71
CA CYS A 142 -6.25 -10.77 -9.30
C CYS A 142 -7.01 -11.99 -8.78
N ILE A 143 -8.27 -11.77 -8.37
CA ILE A 143 -9.23 -12.86 -8.18
C ILE A 143 -9.19 -13.70 -9.47
N GLY A 144 -8.46 -14.81 -9.41
CA GLY A 144 -8.64 -16.03 -10.18
C GLY A 144 -8.65 -15.94 -11.70
N LEU A 145 -7.86 -15.10 -12.36
CA LEU A 145 -7.58 -15.27 -13.79
C LEU A 145 -6.07 -15.25 -14.00
N MET A 146 -5.48 -16.44 -14.12
CA MET A 146 -4.18 -16.52 -14.77
C MET A 146 -4.30 -15.99 -16.20
N PRO A 147 -3.28 -15.29 -16.73
CA PRO A 147 -3.29 -14.89 -18.12
C PRO A 147 -3.49 -16.12 -19.00
N SER A 148 -4.18 -15.95 -20.14
CA SER A 148 -4.35 -17.05 -21.10
C SER A 148 -2.98 -17.62 -21.49
N ARG A 149 -2.83 -18.95 -21.39
CA ARG A 149 -1.61 -19.66 -21.78
C ARG A 149 -1.22 -19.32 -23.22
N ALA A 150 -2.18 -19.38 -24.14
CA ALA A 150 -1.98 -19.05 -25.55
C ALA A 150 -1.48 -17.61 -25.75
N ARG A 151 -2.08 -16.66 -25.03
CA ARG A 151 -1.65 -15.25 -25.12
C ARG A 151 -0.23 -15.06 -24.58
N THR A 152 0.12 -15.76 -23.50
CA THR A 152 1.46 -15.71 -22.91
C THR A 152 2.50 -16.31 -23.87
N GLU A 153 2.15 -17.41 -24.54
CA GLU A 153 3.01 -18.05 -25.55
C GLU A 153 3.25 -17.16 -26.76
N GLU A 154 2.20 -16.55 -27.32
CA GLU A 154 2.28 -15.61 -28.44
C GLU A 154 3.25 -14.46 -28.15
N VAL A 155 3.06 -13.79 -27.02
CA VAL A 155 3.87 -12.62 -26.65
C VAL A 155 5.31 -13.01 -26.34
N LEU A 156 5.53 -14.17 -25.69
CA LEU A 156 6.89 -14.67 -25.42
C LEU A 156 7.63 -15.03 -26.72
N ALA A 157 6.93 -15.62 -27.70
CA ALA A 157 7.49 -15.90 -29.02
C ALA A 157 7.84 -14.61 -29.77
N GLU A 158 6.96 -13.61 -29.77
CA GLU A 158 7.22 -12.30 -30.36
C GLU A 158 8.43 -11.60 -29.73
N PHE A 159 8.53 -11.64 -28.39
CA PHE A 159 9.67 -11.11 -27.65
C PHE A 159 10.99 -11.74 -28.10
N ARG A 160 11.06 -13.08 -28.18
CA ARG A 160 12.27 -13.82 -28.61
C ARG A 160 12.60 -13.56 -30.09
N ALA A 161 11.60 -13.44 -30.95
CA ALA A 161 11.79 -13.09 -32.35
C ALA A 161 12.38 -11.68 -32.49
N CYS A 162 11.88 -10.70 -31.74
CA CYS A 162 12.41 -9.34 -31.75
C CYS A 162 13.84 -9.27 -31.20
N GLN A 163 14.16 -10.03 -30.15
CA GLN A 163 15.54 -10.15 -29.66
C GLN A 163 16.48 -10.66 -30.75
N SER A 164 16.10 -11.74 -31.43
CA SER A 164 16.89 -12.34 -32.50
C SER A 164 17.12 -11.36 -33.66
N ARG A 165 16.09 -10.60 -34.06
CA ARG A 165 16.23 -9.55 -35.08
C ARG A 165 17.17 -8.44 -34.65
N LEU A 166 17.09 -7.97 -33.41
CA LEU A 166 17.98 -6.93 -32.90
C LEU A 166 19.43 -7.39 -32.74
N THR A 167 19.65 -8.68 -32.44
CA THR A 167 21.00 -9.26 -32.47
C THR A 167 21.58 -9.24 -33.89
N ALA A 168 20.75 -9.47 -34.92
CA ALA A 168 21.18 -9.41 -36.32
C ALA A 168 21.30 -7.98 -36.87
N ALA A 169 20.41 -7.08 -36.46
CA ALA A 169 20.31 -5.70 -36.91
C ALA A 169 20.00 -4.75 -35.73
N PRO A 170 21.02 -4.29 -34.99
CA PRO A 170 20.82 -3.46 -33.80
C PRO A 170 20.16 -2.10 -34.07
N SER A 171 20.23 -1.61 -35.31
CA SER A 171 19.62 -0.35 -35.75
C SER A 171 18.16 -0.48 -36.21
N ASP A 172 17.56 -1.68 -36.14
CA ASP A 172 16.14 -1.87 -36.47
C ASP A 172 15.25 -1.30 -35.36
N MET A 173 14.87 -0.03 -35.52
CA MET A 173 14.01 0.68 -34.59
C MET A 173 12.61 0.06 -34.46
N ARG A 174 12.09 -0.60 -35.52
CA ARG A 174 10.79 -1.28 -35.44
C ARG A 174 10.89 -2.52 -34.57
N ALA A 175 11.98 -3.29 -34.69
CA ALA A 175 12.23 -4.40 -33.80
C ALA A 175 12.47 -3.97 -32.36
N ARG A 176 13.08 -2.80 -32.15
CA ARG A 176 13.23 -2.24 -30.81
C ARG A 176 11.88 -1.91 -30.17
N GLN A 177 11.03 -1.19 -30.89
CA GLN A 177 9.69 -0.85 -30.39
C GLN A 177 8.86 -2.10 -30.09
N ALA A 178 8.83 -3.07 -31.01
CA ALA A 178 8.10 -4.31 -30.80
C ALA A 178 8.65 -5.14 -29.62
N LEU A 179 9.97 -5.12 -29.39
CA LEU A 179 10.57 -5.75 -28.22
C LEU A 179 10.09 -5.09 -26.92
N ASP A 180 10.08 -3.75 -26.87
CA ASP A 180 9.67 -2.98 -25.70
C ASP A 180 8.15 -3.16 -25.43
N ASP A 181 7.32 -3.22 -26.47
CA ASP A 181 5.88 -3.49 -26.37
C ASP A 181 5.58 -4.91 -25.86
N ALA A 182 6.29 -5.93 -26.38
CA ALA A 182 6.18 -7.30 -25.91
C ALA A 182 6.66 -7.45 -24.46
N ALA A 183 7.77 -6.79 -24.10
CA ALA A 183 8.30 -6.75 -22.74
C ALA A 183 7.30 -6.13 -21.76
N TYR A 184 6.71 -4.99 -22.12
CA TYR A 184 5.68 -4.34 -21.31
C TYR A 184 4.44 -5.23 -21.14
N THR A 185 4.01 -5.90 -22.22
CA THR A 185 2.88 -6.83 -22.18
C THR A 185 3.14 -8.00 -21.24
N LEU A 186 4.33 -8.61 -21.26
CA LEU A 186 4.70 -9.67 -20.31
C LEU A 186 4.68 -9.19 -18.85
N CYS A 187 5.22 -8.00 -18.59
CA CYS A 187 5.21 -7.38 -17.26
C CYS A 187 3.78 -7.22 -16.73
N VAL A 188 2.86 -6.70 -17.56
CA VAL A 188 1.45 -6.50 -17.18
C VAL A 188 0.73 -7.83 -16.99
N LEU A 189 0.84 -8.77 -17.93
CA LEU A 189 0.15 -10.06 -17.88
C LEU A 189 0.54 -10.88 -16.64
N LEU A 190 1.78 -10.77 -16.20
CA LEU A 190 2.34 -11.60 -15.11
C LEU A 190 2.51 -10.82 -13.80
N GLY A 191 2.08 -9.56 -13.76
CA GLY A 191 2.17 -8.70 -12.58
C GLY A 191 3.61 -8.48 -12.10
N ARG A 192 4.56 -8.38 -13.03
CA ARG A 192 6.00 -8.15 -12.75
C ARG A 192 6.41 -6.75 -13.17
N THR A 193 7.31 -6.15 -12.40
CA THR A 193 7.88 -4.83 -12.73
C THR A 193 9.15 -4.92 -13.57
N GLY A 194 9.84 -6.06 -13.53
CA GLY A 194 11.05 -6.31 -14.31
C GLY A 194 10.79 -7.26 -15.49
N VAL A 195 11.36 -6.94 -16.65
CA VAL A 195 11.24 -7.76 -17.88
C VAL A 195 11.82 -9.15 -17.68
N HIS A 196 12.97 -9.25 -17.01
CA HIS A 196 13.61 -10.53 -16.73
C HIS A 196 12.70 -11.44 -15.87
N ASP A 197 12.15 -10.89 -14.78
CA ASP A 197 11.23 -11.61 -13.91
C ASP A 197 9.93 -11.99 -14.62
N ALA A 198 9.46 -11.13 -15.54
CA ALA A 198 8.30 -11.40 -16.38
C ALA A 198 8.55 -12.58 -17.34
N VAL A 199 9.69 -12.61 -18.01
CA VAL A 199 10.05 -13.72 -18.92
C VAL A 199 10.17 -15.03 -18.16
N LEU A 200 10.84 -15.05 -17.00
CA LEU A 200 10.94 -16.26 -16.17
C LEU A 200 9.56 -16.74 -15.68
N ALA A 201 8.70 -15.82 -15.25
CA ALA A 201 7.34 -16.15 -14.86
C ALA A 201 6.51 -16.69 -16.04
N ALA A 202 6.74 -16.18 -17.26
CA ALA A 202 6.09 -16.68 -18.47
C ALA A 202 6.50 -18.12 -18.77
N GLU A 203 7.80 -18.41 -18.72
CA GLU A 203 8.33 -19.76 -18.96
C GLU A 203 7.81 -20.77 -17.94
N GLN A 204 7.78 -20.39 -16.66
CA GLN A 204 7.20 -21.21 -15.59
C GLN A 204 5.70 -21.45 -15.81
N HIS A 205 4.95 -20.42 -16.20
CA HIS A 205 3.52 -20.52 -16.50
C HIS A 205 3.23 -21.46 -17.67
N LEU A 206 4.09 -21.52 -18.69
CA LEU A 206 3.93 -22.41 -19.83
C LEU A 206 4.37 -23.86 -19.54
N THR A 207 5.29 -24.05 -18.58
CA THR A 207 5.84 -25.36 -18.18
C THR A 207 4.99 -26.06 -17.11
N GLY A 208 4.31 -25.28 -16.26
CA GLY A 208 3.29 -25.82 -15.36
C GLY A 208 2.09 -26.31 -16.18
N GLU A 209 2.02 -27.62 -16.42
CA GLU A 209 0.80 -28.28 -16.90
C GLU A 209 -0.41 -27.88 -16.01
N PRO A 210 -1.61 -27.74 -16.60
CA PRO A 210 -2.78 -27.14 -15.97
C PRO A 210 -3.27 -27.81 -14.67
#